data_AF-A0A2H3I1B0-F1
#
_entry.id   AF-A0A2H3I1B0-F1
#
_cell.length_a   1.000
_cell.length_b   1.000
_cell.length_c   1.000
_cell.angle_alpha   90.00
_cell.angle_beta   90.00
_cell.angle_gamma   90.00
#
_symmetry.space_group_name_H-M   'P 1'
#
loop_
_entity.id
_entity.type
_entity.pdbx_description
1 polymer ?
#
loop_
_entity_poly.entity_id
_entity_poly.type
_entity_poly.pdbx_seq_one_letter_code
_entity_poly.pdbx_strand_id
1 'polypeptide(L)'
;MALGGLVILNAKYGIPDEYGILATSDQVADVTIAVAALINESSYSSGPALVIPRGVRKSRLPGFWDPAPGLDKILRVEYLFKGDAGVVEVGSRDELILPPQA
;
A
#
# COMPACT_ATOMS: atom_id res chain seq x y z
N MET A 1 -26.36 0.22 1.06
CA MET A 1 -25.58 0.09 -0.19
C MET A 1 -24.19 -0.36 0.20
N ALA A 2 -23.82 -1.61 -0.04
CA ALA A 2 -22.45 -2.06 0.20
C ALA A 2 -21.61 -1.65 -1.02
N LEU A 3 -20.62 -0.77 -0.82
CA LEU A 3 -19.68 -0.41 -1.86
C LEU A 3 -18.82 -1.64 -2.16
N GLY A 4 -19.06 -2.30 -3.28
CA GLY A 4 -18.39 -3.54 -3.68
C GLY A 4 -16.95 -3.37 -4.18
N GLY A 5 -16.32 -2.24 -3.86
CA GLY A 5 -15.00 -1.84 -4.37
C GLY A 5 -13.87 -2.09 -3.38
N LEU A 6 -12.64 -1.88 -3.87
CA LEU A 6 -11.43 -1.76 -3.06
C LEU A 6 -11.21 -0.27 -2.75
N VAL A 7 -11.08 0.06 -1.47
CA VAL A 7 -10.85 1.43 -0.99
C VAL A 7 -9.61 1.42 -0.10
N ILE A 8 -8.64 2.27 -0.40
CA ILE A 8 -7.50 2.50 0.50
C ILE A 8 -7.92 3.50 1.57
N LEU A 9 -7.86 3.09 2.83
CA LEU A 9 -8.17 3.95 3.98
C LEU A 9 -6.94 4.73 4.44
N ASN A 10 -5.79 4.05 4.49
CA ASN A 10 -4.53 4.63 4.93
C ASN A 10 -3.37 3.87 4.28
N ALA A 11 -2.35 4.58 3.80
CA ALA A 11 -1.11 3.94 3.41
C ALA A 11 0.11 4.76 3.83
N LYS A 12 1.04 4.10 4.52
CA LYS A 12 2.29 4.69 4.99
C LYS A 12 3.49 3.92 4.45
N TYR A 13 4.49 4.65 3.99
CA TYR A 13 5.76 4.08 3.51
C TYR A 13 6.92 4.67 4.29
N GLY A 14 7.74 3.84 4.94
CA GLY A 14 8.81 4.37 5.80
C GLY A 14 9.48 3.33 6.68
N ILE A 15 10.22 3.83 7.66
CA ILE A 15 10.85 3.01 8.70
C ILE A 15 9.89 2.94 9.91
N PRO A 16 9.53 1.75 10.38
CA PRO A 16 8.74 1.62 11.59
C PRO A 16 9.60 1.98 12.82
N ASP A 17 8.96 2.54 13.84
CA ASP A 17 9.62 2.80 15.12
C ASP A 17 9.95 1.49 15.87
N GLU A 18 10.49 1.63 17.09
CA GLU A 18 10.85 0.49 17.96
C GLU A 18 9.66 -0.42 18.31
N TYR A 19 8.43 0.05 18.13
CA TYR A 19 7.20 -0.69 18.37
C TYR A 19 6.59 -1.26 17.08
N GLY A 20 7.26 -1.10 15.93
CA GLY A 20 6.75 -1.56 14.65
C GLY A 20 5.73 -0.62 14.00
N ILE A 21 5.56 0.61 14.52
CA ILE A 21 4.52 1.54 14.09
C ILE A 21 5.10 2.53 13.07
N LEU A 22 4.42 2.69 11.94
CA LEU A 22 4.69 3.78 10.98
C LEU A 22 3.98 5.06 11.43
N ALA A 23 4.45 5.64 12.53
CA ALA A 23 3.95 6.92 13.02
C ALA A 23 4.35 8.05 12.05
N THR A 24 3.59 9.15 12.04
CA THR A 24 3.93 10.30 11.20
C THR A 24 5.21 10.95 11.72
N SER A 25 6.30 10.76 10.99
CA SER A 25 7.64 11.30 11.27
C SER A 25 8.30 11.75 9.96
N ASP A 26 9.51 12.29 10.04
CA ASP A 26 10.34 12.62 8.87
C ASP A 26 10.73 11.38 8.04
N GLN A 27 10.74 10.19 8.66
CA GLN A 27 11.07 8.91 8.04
C GLN A 27 9.86 8.12 7.53
N VAL A 28 8.66 8.73 7.53
CA VAL A 28 7.42 8.11 7.06
C VAL A 28 6.68 9.03 6.09
N ALA A 29 6.48 8.53 4.87
CA ALA A 29 5.68 9.19 3.85
C ALA A 29 4.22 8.71 3.91
N ASP A 30 3.28 9.66 3.89
CA ASP A 30 1.89 9.36 3.58
C ASP A 30 1.75 9.18 2.07
N VAL A 31 1.38 7.96 1.67
CA VAL A 31 1.22 7.57 0.26
C VAL A 31 -0.21 7.10 -0.03
N THR A 32 -1.17 7.44 0.84
CA THR A 32 -2.57 6.98 0.74
C THR A 32 -3.17 7.27 -0.64
N ILE A 33 -3.04 8.51 -1.12
CA ILE A 33 -3.56 8.92 -2.44
C ILE A 33 -2.81 8.23 -3.58
N ALA A 34 -1.48 8.12 -3.47
CA ALA A 34 -0.65 7.48 -4.49
C ALA A 34 -1.01 6.00 -4.64
N VAL A 35 -1.19 5.29 -3.52
CA VAL A 35 -1.60 3.87 -3.52
C VAL A 35 -3.02 3.71 -4.06
N ALA A 36 -3.96 4.57 -3.67
CA ALA A 36 -5.33 4.54 -4.20
C ALA A 36 -5.36 4.73 -5.72
N ALA A 37 -4.51 5.61 -6.27
CA ALA A 37 -4.41 5.86 -7.69
C ALA A 37 -3.84 4.68 -8.51
N LEU A 38 -3.22 3.69 -7.86
CA LEU A 38 -2.70 2.48 -8.51
C LEU A 38 -3.75 1.36 -8.63
N ILE A 39 -4.96 1.54 -8.08
CA ILE A 39 -6.06 0.58 -8.25
C ILE A 39 -6.49 0.56 -9.71
N ASN A 40 -6.63 -0.64 -10.26
CA ASN A 40 -7.09 -0.86 -11.63
C ASN A 40 -8.34 -1.77 -11.63
N GLU A 41 -9.38 -1.35 -12.35
CA GLU A 41 -10.64 -2.07 -12.48
C GLU A 41 -10.58 -3.19 -13.53
N SER A 42 -9.72 -3.07 -14.54
CA SER A 42 -9.73 -3.98 -15.70
C SER A 42 -8.93 -5.28 -15.50
N SER A 43 -8.14 -5.37 -14.44
CA SER A 43 -7.10 -6.40 -14.33
C SER A 43 -7.60 -7.74 -13.78
N TYR A 44 -8.75 -7.80 -13.11
CA TYR A 44 -9.23 -9.03 -12.47
C TYR A 44 -10.73 -9.27 -12.62
N SER A 45 -11.09 -10.52 -12.93
CA SER A 45 -12.48 -11.01 -12.99
C SER A 45 -13.23 -10.88 -11.66
N SER A 46 -12.50 -10.75 -10.54
CA SER A 46 -13.03 -10.61 -9.19
C SER A 46 -13.37 -9.17 -8.77
N GLY A 47 -13.05 -8.17 -9.61
CA GLY A 47 -13.26 -6.75 -9.34
C GLY A 47 -11.97 -5.92 -9.33
N PRO A 48 -12.01 -4.67 -8.83
CA PRO A 48 -10.85 -3.78 -8.79
C PRO A 48 -9.73 -4.36 -7.93
N ALA A 49 -8.49 -4.18 -8.39
CA ALA A 49 -7.31 -4.66 -7.69
C ALA A 49 -6.17 -3.63 -7.72
N LEU A 50 -5.38 -3.61 -6.65
CA LEU A 50 -4.08 -2.97 -6.59
C LEU A 50 -3.01 -4.04 -6.80
N VAL A 51 -2.11 -3.83 -7.76
CA VAL A 51 -0.95 -4.70 -7.96
C VAL A 51 0.33 -3.87 -8.01
N ILE A 52 1.24 -4.14 -7.08
CA ILE A 52 2.62 -3.67 -7.12
C ILE A 52 3.50 -4.92 -7.29
N PRO A 53 4.02 -5.17 -8.50
CA PRO A 53 4.82 -6.37 -8.77
C PRO A 53 6.08 -6.46 -7.92
N ARG A 54 6.53 -7.70 -7.66
CA ARG A 54 7.82 -7.96 -7.00
C ARG A 54 8.96 -7.28 -7.75
N GLY A 55 9.94 -6.76 -7.00
CA GLY A 55 11.14 -6.11 -7.53
C GLY A 55 10.95 -4.64 -7.92
N VAL A 56 9.72 -4.15 -8.04
CA VAL A 56 9.45 -2.71 -8.22
C VAL A 56 9.90 -1.96 -6.97
N ARG A 57 10.70 -0.92 -7.16
CA ARG A 57 11.11 -0.03 -6.07
C ARG A 57 9.95 0.88 -5.72
N LYS A 58 9.31 0.65 -4.57
CA LYS A 58 8.16 1.45 -4.11
C LYS A 58 8.47 2.95 -4.04
N SER A 59 9.68 3.35 -3.65
CA SER A 59 10.10 4.75 -3.66
C SER A 59 10.17 5.43 -5.04
N ARG A 60 9.99 4.68 -6.13
CA ARG A 60 9.93 5.21 -7.51
C ARG A 60 8.53 5.16 -8.11
N LEU A 61 7.53 4.74 -7.34
CA LEU A 61 6.15 4.78 -7.80
C LEU A 61 5.69 6.24 -7.92
N PRO A 62 4.82 6.57 -8.89
CA PRO A 62 4.24 7.90 -8.99
C PRO A 62 3.58 8.31 -7.66
N GLY A 63 3.88 9.52 -7.18
CA GLY A 63 3.36 10.02 -5.91
C GLY A 63 4.06 9.46 -4.65
N PHE A 64 5.02 8.54 -4.80
CA PHE A 64 5.90 8.15 -3.70
C PHE A 64 7.11 9.07 -3.65
N TRP A 65 7.43 9.50 -2.44
CA TRP A 65 8.72 10.09 -2.10
C TRP A 65 9.47 9.09 -1.19
N ASP A 66 10.81 9.11 -1.19
CA ASP A 66 11.63 8.25 -0.33
C ASP A 66 11.96 8.97 0.98
N PRO A 67 11.28 8.67 2.11
CA PRO A 67 11.51 9.37 3.36
C PRO A 67 12.80 8.94 4.08
N ALA A 68 13.43 7.85 3.66
CA ALA A 68 14.64 7.35 4.29
C ALA A 68 15.54 6.65 3.25
N PRO A 69 16.25 7.42 2.40
CA PRO A 69 17.10 6.86 1.36
C PRO A 69 18.19 5.94 1.91
N GLY A 70 18.43 4.82 1.24
CA GLY A 70 19.46 3.85 1.63
C GLY A 70 19.07 2.92 2.79
N LEU A 71 17.93 3.16 3.42
CA LEU A 71 17.40 2.33 4.51
C LEU A 71 16.23 1.47 4.03
N ASP A 72 16.07 0.31 4.68
CA ASP A 72 14.99 -0.62 4.42
C ASP A 72 13.68 -0.07 5.00
N LYS A 73 12.68 0.02 4.12
CA LYS A 73 11.36 0.57 4.42
C LYS A 73 10.29 -0.47 4.14
N ILE A 74 9.19 -0.34 4.86
CA ILE A 74 7.97 -1.10 4.63
C ILE A 74 6.87 -0.18 4.09
N LEU A 75 5.94 -0.77 3.34
CA LEU A 75 4.66 -0.17 2.99
C LEU A 75 3.58 -0.88 3.79
N ARG A 76 2.87 -0.13 4.64
CA ARG A 76 1.66 -0.60 5.33
C ARG A 76 0.44 -0.01 4.64
N VAL A 77 -0.54 -0.83 4.33
CA VAL A 77 -1.79 -0.42 3.69
C VAL A 77 -2.98 -0.95 4.48
N GLU A 78 -3.85 -0.05 4.89
CA GLU A 78 -5.15 -0.31 5.48
C GLU A 78 -6.22 -0.07 4.41
N TYR A 79 -7.12 -1.03 4.22
CA TYR A 79 -8.08 -1.00 3.13
C TYR A 79 -9.43 -1.61 3.52
N LEU A 80 -10.45 -1.29 2.73
CA LEU A 80 -11.74 -1.99 2.71
C LEU A 80 -11.90 -2.67 1.36
N PHE A 81 -12.30 -3.94 1.37
CA PHE A 81 -12.74 -4.63 0.17
C PHE A 81 -14.14 -5.20 0.41
N LYS A 82 -15.12 -4.76 -0.38
CA LYS A 82 -16.53 -5.20 -0.24
C LYS A 82 -17.11 -5.03 1.17
N GLY A 83 -16.57 -4.08 1.95
CA GLY A 83 -16.98 -3.81 3.34
C GLY A 83 -16.11 -4.50 4.40
N ASP A 84 -15.24 -5.42 4.01
CA ASP A 84 -14.31 -6.10 4.93
C ASP A 84 -13.00 -5.33 5.05
N ALA A 85 -12.60 -5.02 6.28
CA ALA A 85 -11.35 -4.33 6.58
C ALA A 85 -10.16 -5.28 6.57
N GLY A 86 -9.04 -4.82 6.02
CA GLY A 86 -7.78 -5.54 6.02
C GLY A 86 -6.58 -4.61 6.19
N VAL A 87 -5.48 -5.19 6.65
CA VAL A 87 -4.19 -4.53 6.78
C VAL A 87 -3.12 -5.45 6.20
N VAL A 88 -2.21 -4.89 5.41
CA VAL A 88 -1.08 -5.61 4.84
C VAL A 88 0.20 -4.81 4.98
N GLU A 89 1.29 -5.51 5.23
CA GLU A 89 2.63 -4.94 5.27
C GLU A 89 3.54 -5.70 4.32
N VAL A 90 4.30 -4.95 3.53
CA VAL A 90 5.24 -5.50 2.55
C VAL A 90 6.54 -4.71 2.56
N GLY A 91 7.66 -5.38 2.38
CA GLY A 91 8.95 -4.71 2.22
C GLY A 91 9.02 -3.92 0.92
N SER A 92 10.04 -3.05 0.79
CA SER A 92 10.15 -2.13 -0.34
C SER A 92 10.20 -2.79 -1.73
N ARG A 93 10.52 -4.08 -1.85
CA ARG A 93 10.57 -4.83 -3.11
C ARG A 93 9.62 -6.02 -3.18
N ASP A 94 8.89 -6.28 -2.11
CA ASP A 94 7.95 -7.40 -2.08
C ASP A 94 6.72 -7.07 -2.94
N GLU A 95 6.07 -8.12 -3.43
CA GLU A 95 4.82 -7.98 -4.15
C GLU A 95 3.71 -7.52 -3.21
N LEU A 96 2.80 -6.69 -3.73
CA LEU A 96 1.55 -6.37 -3.08
C LEU A 96 0.41 -6.59 -4.06
N ILE A 97 -0.53 -7.45 -3.69
CA ILE A 97 -1.79 -7.68 -4.40
C ILE A 97 -2.92 -7.43 -3.39
N LEU A 98 -3.79 -6.47 -3.69
CA LEU A 98 -5.04 -6.25 -2.96
C LEU A 98 -6.24 -6.32 -3.90
N PRO A 99 -7.36 -6.95 -3.49
CA PRO A 99 -7.46 -7.80 -2.31
C PRO A 99 -6.54 -9.04 -2.42
N PRO A 100 -6.14 -9.66 -1.30
CA PRO A 100 -5.34 -10.88 -1.32
C PRO A 100 -6.05 -11.97 -2.14
N GLN A 101 -5.31 -12.61 -3.04
CA GLN A 101 -5.83 -13.74 -3.82
C GLN A 101 -5.53 -15.02 -3.05
N ALA A 102 -6.56 -15.83 -2.84
CA ALA A 102 -6.46 -17.16 -2.24
C ALA A 102 -5.89 -18.17 -3.24
#